data_AF-A0A947IKM4-F1
#
_entry.id   AF-A0A947IKM4-F1
#
_cell.length_a   1.000
_cell.length_b   1.000
_cell.length_c   1.000
_cell.angle_alpha   90.00
_cell.angle_beta   90.00
_cell.angle_gamma   90.00
#
_symmetry.space_group_name_H-M   'P 1'
#
loop_
_entity.id
_entity.type
_entity.pdbx_description
1 polymer ?
#
loop_
_entity_poly.entity_id
_entity_poly.type
_entity_poly.pdbx_seq_one_letter_code
_entity_poly.pdbx_strand_id
1 'polypeptide(L)'
;MEVRCNSLDEVRENVDRIDRKIVSLLAKRGNFVTQAASFKKTTDEVKAPNRVELVIAKVTALAQEQGANPVVVESVYRAMISAFIEAELKEHSLLNAHSGNPN
;
A
#
# COMPACT_ATOMS: atom_id res chain seq x y z
N MET A 1 4.47 25.08 8.66
CA MET A 1 4.40 25.06 10.13
C MET A 1 3.19 24.23 10.49
N GLU A 2 3.36 23.10 11.16
CA GLU A 2 2.22 22.30 11.62
C GLU A 2 1.42 23.10 12.64
N VAL A 3 0.10 22.98 12.57
CA VAL A 3 -0.82 23.65 13.50
C VAL A 3 -0.59 23.06 14.89
N ARG A 4 -0.21 23.90 15.86
CA ARG A 4 -0.12 23.47 17.25
C ARG A 4 -1.55 23.31 17.79
N CYS A 5 -1.92 22.09 18.13
CA CYS A 5 -3.21 21.78 18.72
C CYS A 5 -3.20 22.14 20.22
N ASN A 6 -4.31 22.67 20.72
CA ASN A 6 -4.50 23.07 22.12
C ASN A 6 -5.44 22.12 22.88
N SER A 7 -6.04 21.14 22.19
CA SER A 7 -6.89 20.12 22.79
C SER A 7 -6.69 18.76 22.10
N LEU A 8 -7.13 17.68 22.76
CA LEU A 8 -7.16 16.35 22.17
C LEU A 8 -8.10 16.26 20.95
N ASP A 9 -9.18 17.03 20.97
CA ASP A 9 -10.15 17.04 19.87
C ASP A 9 -9.55 17.69 18.63
N GLU A 10 -8.81 18.80 18.78
CA GLU A 10 -8.06 19.41 17.67
C GLU A 10 -7.01 18.44 17.09
N VAL A 11 -6.33 17.65 17.94
CA VAL A 11 -5.40 16.61 17.46
C VAL A 11 -6.14 15.58 16.62
N ARG A 12 -7.27 15.06 17.10
CA ARG A 12 -8.08 14.05 16.40
C ARG A 12 -8.60 14.56 15.07
N GLU A 13 -9.11 15.79 15.02
CA GLU A 13 -9.58 16.40 13.78
C GLU A 13 -8.45 16.54 12.73
N ASN A 14 -7.25 16.87 13.18
CA ASN A 14 -6.07 16.94 12.31
C ASN A 14 -5.64 15.55 11.81
N VAL A 15 -5.68 14.53 12.68
CA VAL A 15 -5.44 13.13 12.30
C VAL A 15 -6.48 12.67 11.27
N ASP A 16 -7.77 12.87 11.52
CA ASP A 16 -8.84 12.51 10.57
C ASP A 16 -8.66 13.18 9.20
N ARG A 17 -8.19 14.43 9.19
CA ARG A 17 -7.88 15.16 7.96
C ARG A 17 -6.69 14.54 7.21
N ILE A 18 -5.67 14.06 7.93
CA ILE A 18 -4.55 13.34 7.34
C ILE A 18 -5.02 11.98 6.82
N ASP A 19 -5.83 11.25 7.58
CA ASP A 19 -6.34 9.93 7.20
C ASP A 19 -7.15 9.98 5.91
N ARG A 20 -7.98 11.01 5.73
CA ARG A 20 -8.67 11.25 4.44
C ARG A 20 -7.71 11.36 3.26
N LYS A 21 -6.55 12.01 3.46
CA LYS A 21 -5.51 12.12 2.42
C LYS A 21 -4.79 10.79 2.21
N ILE A 22 -4.46 10.08 3.29
CA ILE A 22 -3.83 8.76 3.23
C ILE A 22 -4.73 7.80 2.43
N VAL A 23 -6.01 7.70 2.75
CA VAL A 23 -6.97 6.84 2.03
C VAL A 23 -7.07 7.23 0.55
N SER A 24 -7.12 8.51 0.24
CA SER A 24 -7.11 8.97 -1.17
C SER A 24 -5.83 8.56 -1.91
N LEU A 25 -4.67 8.65 -1.27
CA LEU A 25 -3.39 8.23 -1.83
C LEU A 25 -3.30 6.70 -1.98
N LEU A 26 -3.84 5.95 -1.01
CA LEU A 26 -3.93 4.50 -1.07
C LEU A 26 -4.80 4.04 -2.24
N ALA A 27 -5.93 4.68 -2.49
CA ALA A 27 -6.77 4.39 -3.65
C ALA A 27 -6.02 4.63 -4.96
N LYS A 28 -5.31 5.76 -5.09
CA LYS A 28 -4.47 6.05 -6.26
C LYS A 28 -3.36 5.01 -6.44
N ARG A 29 -2.69 4.64 -5.35
CA ARG A 29 -1.66 3.59 -5.36
C ARG A 29 -2.24 2.25 -5.80
N GLY A 30 -3.42 1.88 -5.29
CA GLY A 30 -4.15 0.68 -5.65
C GLY A 30 -4.45 0.60 -7.15
N ASN A 31 -4.89 1.69 -7.77
CA ASN A 31 -5.12 1.73 -9.21
C ASN A 31 -3.85 1.40 -10.03
N PHE A 32 -2.67 1.83 -9.58
CA PHE A 32 -1.41 1.46 -10.23
C PHE A 32 -1.01 0.01 -9.97
N VAL A 33 -1.31 -0.52 -8.79
CA VAL A 33 -1.12 -1.94 -8.46
C VAL A 33 -1.99 -2.82 -9.37
N THR A 34 -3.29 -2.52 -9.50
CA THR A 34 -4.19 -3.24 -10.42
C THR A 34 -3.73 -3.16 -11.87
N GLN A 35 -3.24 -2.00 -12.34
CA GLN A 35 -2.61 -1.89 -13.66
C GLN A 35 -1.37 -2.78 -13.77
N ALA A 36 -0.50 -2.79 -12.75
CA ALA A 36 0.67 -3.65 -12.72
C ALA A 36 0.29 -5.13 -12.79
N ALA A 37 -0.80 -5.54 -12.13
CA ALA A 37 -1.32 -6.91 -12.16
C ALA A 37 -1.67 -7.38 -13.57
N SER A 38 -2.19 -6.49 -14.44
CA SER A 38 -2.49 -6.83 -15.84
C SER A 38 -1.26 -7.27 -16.66
N PHE A 39 -0.05 -6.90 -16.24
CA PHE A 39 1.20 -7.31 -16.88
C PHE A 39 1.80 -8.60 -16.30
N LYS A 40 1.31 -9.05 -15.13
CA LYS A 40 1.84 -10.21 -14.42
C LYS A 40 1.06 -11.46 -14.84
N LYS A 41 1.79 -12.48 -15.27
CA LYS A 41 1.23 -13.76 -15.75
C LYS A 41 1.33 -14.87 -14.73
N THR A 42 2.25 -14.76 -13.77
CA THR A 42 2.51 -15.80 -12.78
C THR A 42 2.40 -15.29 -11.35
N THR A 43 2.12 -16.20 -10.42
CA THR A 43 2.04 -15.91 -8.98
C THR A 43 3.34 -15.34 -8.41
N ASP A 44 4.50 -15.72 -8.95
CA ASP A 44 5.80 -15.22 -8.49
C ASP A 44 6.04 -13.76 -8.93
N GLU A 45 5.56 -13.40 -10.13
CA GLU A 45 5.54 -12.01 -10.59
C GLU A 45 4.59 -11.14 -9.76
N VAL A 46 3.51 -11.72 -9.20
CA VAL A 46 2.59 -11.07 -8.26
C VAL A 46 3.30 -10.71 -6.96
N LYS A 47 4.03 -11.66 -6.37
CA LYS A 47 4.73 -11.45 -5.08
C LYS A 47 5.95 -10.53 -5.18
N ALA A 48 6.70 -10.58 -6.28
CA ALA A 48 7.83 -9.72 -6.61
C ALA A 48 8.72 -9.33 -5.39
N PRO A 49 9.34 -10.30 -4.66
CA PRO A 49 10.01 -10.04 -3.37
C PRO A 49 11.13 -9.00 -3.47
N ASN A 50 11.93 -9.02 -4.54
CA ASN A 50 12.98 -8.03 -4.77
C ASN A 50 12.41 -6.61 -4.89
N ARG A 51 11.21 -6.47 -5.49
CA ARG A 51 10.55 -5.17 -5.62
C ARG A 51 10.06 -4.65 -4.27
N VAL A 52 9.59 -5.54 -3.39
CA VAL A 52 9.15 -5.18 -2.04
C VAL A 52 10.31 -4.55 -1.27
N GLU A 53 11.46 -5.23 -1.19
CA GLU A 53 12.62 -4.71 -0.45
C GLU A 53 13.16 -3.39 -1.03
N LEU A 54 13.13 -3.22 -2.36
CA LEU A 54 13.49 -1.94 -2.98
C LEU A 54 12.52 -0.80 -2.60
N VAL A 55 11.23 -1.08 -2.44
CA VAL A 55 10.27 -0.07 -1.97
C VAL A 55 10.53 0.24 -0.49
N ILE A 56 10.75 -0.77 0.35
CA ILE A 56 11.03 -0.59 1.77
C ILE A 56 12.28 0.27 1.98
N ALA A 57 13.39 -0.04 1.32
CA ALA A 57 14.62 0.75 1.42
C ALA A 57 14.38 2.24 1.08
N LYS A 58 13.59 2.51 0.03
CA LYS A 58 13.27 3.88 -0.40
C LYS A 58 12.41 4.64 0.61
N VAL A 59 11.40 4.00 1.17
CA VAL A 59 10.46 4.68 2.08
C VAL A 59 11.07 4.86 3.47
N THR A 60 11.96 3.96 3.89
CA THR A 60 12.76 4.12 5.12
C THR A 60 13.72 5.31 4.99
N ALA A 61 14.39 5.47 3.84
CA ALA A 61 15.21 6.66 3.57
C ALA A 61 14.36 7.95 3.57
N LEU A 62 13.22 7.93 2.91
CA LEU A 62 12.29 9.07 2.89
C LEU A 62 11.76 9.42 4.29
N ALA A 63 11.54 8.42 5.14
CA ALA A 63 11.13 8.63 6.53
C ALA A 63 12.18 9.43 7.30
N GLN A 64 13.46 9.06 7.13
CA GLN A 64 14.58 9.78 7.76
C GLN A 64 14.66 11.23 7.27
N GLU A 65 14.54 11.45 5.96
CA GLU A 65 14.56 12.80 5.35
C GLU A 65 13.42 13.69 5.86
N GLN A 66 12.26 13.11 6.15
CA GLN A 66 11.08 13.83 6.63
C GLN A 66 10.96 13.89 8.16
N GLY A 67 11.92 13.32 8.90
CA GLY A 67 11.86 13.25 10.36
C GLY A 67 10.80 12.29 10.92
N ALA A 68 10.26 11.39 10.10
CA ALA A 68 9.35 10.34 10.52
C ALA A 68 10.13 9.16 11.12
N ASN A 69 9.48 8.38 11.99
CA ASN A 69 10.08 7.17 12.54
C ASN A 69 10.20 6.08 11.44
N PRO A 70 11.41 5.65 11.05
CA PRO A 70 11.59 4.71 9.95
C PRO A 70 10.98 3.33 10.23
N VAL A 71 10.98 2.88 11.49
CA VAL A 71 10.40 1.59 11.91
C VAL A 71 8.88 1.59 11.71
N VAL A 72 8.23 2.71 12.04
CA VAL A 72 6.78 2.88 11.84
C VAL A 72 6.45 2.89 10.35
N VAL A 73 7.21 3.67 9.54
CA VAL A 73 6.99 3.75 8.10
C VAL A 73 7.19 2.39 7.43
N GLU A 74 8.27 1.68 7.73
CA GLU A 74 8.52 0.34 7.20
C GLU A 74 7.36 -0.61 7.52
N SER A 75 6.91 -0.65 8.78
CA SER A 75 5.83 -1.54 9.22
C SER A 75 4.53 -1.28 8.45
N VAL A 76 4.16 0.00 8.28
CA VAL A 76 2.98 0.40 7.51
C VAL A 76 3.11 -0.02 6.04
N TYR A 77 4.28 0.20 5.43
CA TYR A 77 4.48 -0.15 4.02
C TYR A 77 4.49 -1.65 3.78
N ARG A 78 5.08 -2.45 4.67
CA ARG A 78 5.05 -3.92 4.57
C ARG A 78 3.62 -4.43 4.66
N ALA A 79 2.85 -3.98 5.65
CA ALA A 79 1.44 -4.36 5.79
C ALA A 79 0.61 -3.97 4.56
N MET A 80 0.76 -2.73 4.08
CA MET A 80 0.09 -2.25 2.87
C MET A 80 0.43 -3.09 1.64
N ILE A 81 1.72 -3.40 1.41
CA ILE A 81 2.15 -4.21 0.26
C ILE A 81 1.55 -5.62 0.34
N SER A 82 1.61 -6.26 1.51
CA SER A 82 1.03 -7.59 1.72
C SER A 82 -0.48 -7.60 1.42
N ALA A 83 -1.22 -6.60 1.88
CA ALA A 83 -2.66 -6.49 1.61
C ALA A 83 -2.97 -6.36 0.11
N PHE A 84 -2.16 -5.60 -0.64
CA PHE A 84 -2.30 -5.50 -2.09
C PHE A 84 -2.00 -6.81 -2.80
N ILE A 85 -0.93 -7.51 -2.42
CA ILE A 85 -0.58 -8.82 -2.99
C ILE A 85 -1.71 -9.83 -2.71
N GLU A 86 -2.26 -9.85 -1.51
CA GLU A 86 -3.36 -10.75 -1.15
C GLU A 86 -4.62 -10.47 -1.98
N ALA A 87 -4.97 -9.19 -2.16
CA ALA A 87 -6.06 -8.78 -3.04
C ALA A 87 -5.84 -9.22 -4.49
N GLU A 88 -4.63 -9.00 -5.04
CA GLU A 88 -4.25 -9.44 -6.40
C GLU A 88 -4.39 -10.97 -6.54
N LEU A 89 -3.84 -11.75 -5.60
CA LEU A 89 -3.90 -13.21 -5.64
C LEU A 89 -5.33 -13.74 -5.63
N LYS A 90 -6.21 -13.10 -4.85
CA LYS A 90 -7.64 -13.44 -4.82
C LYS A 90 -8.30 -13.18 -6.18
N GLU A 91 -8.06 -12.03 -6.80
CA GLU A 91 -8.57 -11.70 -8.14
C GLU A 91 -8.07 -12.69 -9.21
N HIS A 92 -6.76 -12.99 -9.22
CA HIS A 92 -6.19 -13.97 -10.14
C HIS A 92 -6.80 -15.37 -9.97
N SER A 93 -7.03 -15.82 -8.74
CA SER A 93 -7.67 -17.13 -8.49
C SER A 93 -9.10 -17.19 -9.04
N LEU A 94 -9.88 -16.11 -8.90
CA LEU A 94 -11.25 -16.02 -9.41
C LEU A 94 -11.30 -16.05 -10.94
N LEU A 95 -10.38 -15.35 -11.61
CA LEU A 95 -10.27 -15.35 -13.08
C LEU A 95 -9.90 -16.74 -13.63
N ASN A 96 -8.97 -17.42 -12.97
CA ASN A 96 -8.54 -18.76 -13.37
C ASN A 96 -9.66 -19.80 -13.14
N ALA A 97 -10.47 -19.66 -12.10
CA ALA A 97 -11.61 -20.56 -11.83
C ALA A 97 -12.74 -20.44 -12.87
N HIS A 98 -12.98 -19.25 -13.44
CA HIS A 98 -14.00 -19.04 -14.48
C HIS A 98 -13.55 -19.47 -15.88
N SER A 99 -12.24 -19.65 -16.10
CA SER A 99 -11.69 -20.05 -17.40
C SER A 99 -11.68 -21.58 -17.61
N GLY A 100 -12.09 -22.36 -16.59
CA GLY A 100 -12.00 -23.82 -16.55
C GLY A 100 -13.31 -24.60 -16.75
N ASN A 101 -14.39 -23.97 -17.25
CA ASN A 101 -15.63 -24.70 -17.56
C ASN A 101 -15.85 -24.80 -19.09
N PRO A 102 -15.32 -25.84 -19.77
CA PRO A 102 -15.85 -26.20 -21.07
C PRO A 102 -17.18 -26.93 -20.83
N ASN A 103 -18.27 -26.34 -21.33
CA ASN A 103 -19.47 -27.12 -21.63
C ASN A 103 -19.13 -28.25 -22.61
#